data_AF-A0A2E8H5G8-F1
#
_entry.id   AF-A0A2E8H5G8-F1
#
_cell.length_a   1.000
_cell.length_b   1.000
_cell.length_c   1.000
_cell.angle_alpha   90.00
_cell.angle_beta   90.00
_cell.angle_gamma   90.00
#
_symmetry.space_group_name_H-M   'P 1'
#
loop_
_entity.id
_entity.type
_entity.pdbx_description
1 polymer ?
#
loop_
_entity_poly.entity_id
_entity_poly.type
_entity_poly.pdbx_seq_one_letter_code
_entity_poly.pdbx_strand_id
1 'polypeptide(L)'
;MSDATHPRDLWRDAAWHALLIGLLVVFLGPFFWLVSTSFKTDTAMFRLPPQWWPQPLTFEHYRAVFGQFPFFRYLVNTMIIVGASTLGTLVSCSMAAYAFSRLHWPDRALFFGLV
;
A
#
# COMPACT_ATOMS: atom_id res chain seq x y z
N MET A 1 27.87 -20.97 20.88
CA MET A 1 28.07 -21.81 19.68
C MET A 1 28.07 -20.85 18.50
N SER A 2 29.24 -20.42 18.06
CA SER A 2 29.42 -19.34 17.08
C SER A 2 29.24 -19.91 15.67
N ASP A 3 28.22 -19.45 14.93
CA ASP A 3 28.03 -19.79 13.52
C ASP A 3 29.26 -19.31 12.72
N ALA A 4 30.06 -20.26 12.27
CA ALA A 4 31.09 -20.03 11.27
C ALA A 4 30.40 -19.90 9.92
N THR A 5 29.90 -18.71 9.60
CA THR A 5 29.34 -18.40 8.27
C THR A 5 30.44 -18.58 7.22
N HIS A 6 30.20 -19.49 6.27
CA HIS A 6 31.15 -19.73 5.20
C HIS A 6 31.28 -18.42 4.38
N PRO A 7 32.48 -18.01 3.93
CA PRO A 7 32.65 -16.75 3.20
C PRO A 7 31.78 -16.62 1.95
N ARG A 8 31.28 -17.74 1.38
CA ARG A 8 30.35 -17.75 0.25
C ARG A 8 28.92 -17.34 0.63
N ASP A 9 28.52 -17.55 1.88
CA ASP A 9 27.20 -17.16 2.38
C ASP A 9 27.15 -15.64 2.65
N LEU A 10 28.24 -15.04 3.14
CA LEU A 10 28.36 -13.58 3.32
C LEU A 10 28.17 -12.79 2.01
N TRP A 11 28.76 -13.25 0.89
CA TRP A 11 28.60 -12.61 -0.41
C TRP A 11 27.20 -12.78 -0.99
N ARG A 12 26.58 -13.95 -0.77
CA ARG A 12 25.18 -14.19 -1.17
C ARG A 12 24.24 -13.27 -0.39
N ASP A 13 24.44 -13.18 0.92
CA ASP A 13 23.62 -12.33 1.78
C ASP A 13 23.82 -10.86 1.42
N ALA A 14 25.05 -10.39 1.23
CA ALA A 14 25.32 -9.03 0.79
C ALA A 14 24.67 -8.71 -0.56
N ALA A 15 24.71 -9.64 -1.53
CA ALA A 15 24.02 -9.48 -2.81
C ALA A 15 22.50 -9.40 -2.66
N TRP A 16 21.93 -10.19 -1.75
CA TRP A 16 20.50 -10.15 -1.42
C TRP A 16 20.06 -8.86 -0.76
N HIS A 17 20.83 -8.37 0.21
CA HIS A 17 20.55 -7.07 0.82
C HIS A 17 20.67 -5.94 -0.20
N ALA A 18 21.69 -5.96 -1.07
CA ALA A 18 21.84 -4.98 -2.14
C ALA A 18 20.66 -5.00 -3.12
N LEU A 19 20.17 -6.20 -3.51
CA LEU A 19 18.99 -6.32 -4.36
C LEU A 19 17.74 -5.75 -3.67
N LEU A 20 17.49 -6.12 -2.42
CA LEU A 20 16.33 -5.65 -1.66
C LEU A 20 16.35 -4.13 -1.46
N ILE A 21 17.53 -3.56 -1.19
CA ILE A 21 17.72 -2.10 -1.10
C ILE A 21 17.46 -1.43 -2.45
N GLY A 22 17.98 -2.00 -3.55
CA GLY A 22 17.72 -1.49 -4.89
C GLY A 22 16.23 -1.50 -5.23
N LEU A 23 15.54 -2.59 -4.92
CA LEU A 23 14.10 -2.74 -5.11
C LEU A 23 13.31 -1.74 -4.27
N LEU A 24 13.71 -1.56 -3.00
CA LEU A 24 13.13 -0.56 -2.11
C LEU A 24 13.22 0.85 -2.70
N VAL A 25 14.37 1.25 -3.23
CA VAL A 25 14.55 2.58 -3.85
C VAL A 25 13.63 2.75 -5.04
N VAL A 26 13.48 1.72 -5.89
CA VAL A 26 12.57 1.76 -7.04
C VAL A 26 11.11 1.94 -6.60
N PHE A 27 10.68 1.22 -5.56
CA PHE A 27 9.31 1.36 -5.03
C PHE A 27 9.09 2.68 -4.28
N LEU A 28 10.09 3.19 -3.56
CA LEU A 28 9.97 4.45 -2.81
C LEU A 28 10.11 5.70 -3.69
N GLY A 29 10.73 5.60 -4.87
CA GLY A 29 10.89 6.74 -5.79
C GLY A 29 9.58 7.47 -6.09
N PRO A 30 8.52 6.77 -6.56
CA PRO A 30 7.20 7.36 -6.75
C PRO A 30 6.56 7.94 -5.48
N PHE A 31 6.77 7.30 -4.32
CA PHE A 31 6.27 7.83 -3.04
C PHE A 31 6.98 9.14 -2.65
N PHE A 32 8.30 9.19 -2.81
CA PHE A 32 9.07 10.40 -2.59
C PHE A 32 8.60 11.53 -3.53
N TRP A 33 8.37 11.21 -4.80
CA TRP A 33 7.80 12.16 -5.76
C TRP A 33 6.43 12.68 -5.33
N LEU A 34 5.54 11.80 -4.87
CA LEU A 34 4.19 12.15 -4.42
C LEU A 34 4.23 13.08 -3.20
N VAL A 35 5.06 12.77 -2.20
CA VAL A 35 5.23 13.59 -1.00
C VAL A 35 5.89 14.93 -1.34
N SER A 36 6.94 14.93 -2.16
CA SER A 36 7.56 16.18 -2.62
C SER A 36 6.55 17.09 -3.33
N THR A 37 5.71 16.49 -4.17
CA THR A 37 4.72 17.21 -4.97
C THR A 37 3.57 17.76 -4.13
N SER A 38 3.18 17.10 -3.03
CA SER A 38 2.16 17.67 -2.12
C SER A 38 2.59 18.95 -1.41
N PHE A 39 3.90 19.24 -1.37
CA PHE A 39 4.46 20.49 -0.83
C PHE A 39 4.88 21.52 -1.90
N LYS A 40 4.66 21.25 -3.20
CA LYS A 40 4.93 22.20 -4.29
C LYS A 40 3.74 23.12 -4.49
N THR A 41 3.97 24.29 -5.07
CA THR A 41 2.89 25.15 -5.57
C THR A 41 2.34 24.61 -6.89
N ASP A 42 1.11 24.97 -7.27
CA ASP A 42 0.50 24.59 -8.56
C ASP A 42 1.42 24.95 -9.73
N THR A 43 2.01 26.15 -9.69
CA THR A 43 2.94 26.63 -10.71
C THR A 43 4.25 25.84 -10.76
N ALA A 44 4.72 25.27 -9.65
CA ALA A 44 5.92 24.44 -9.59
C ALA A 44 5.67 22.99 -10.03
N MET A 45 4.42 22.50 -9.94
CA MET A 45 4.04 21.18 -10.45
C MET A 45 4.16 21.07 -11.98
N PHE A 46 3.84 22.14 -12.71
CA PHE A 46 3.85 22.18 -14.18
C PHE A 46 5.16 22.70 -14.80
N ARG A 47 6.21 22.96 -14.00
CA ARG A 47 7.50 23.40 -14.52
C ARG A 47 8.30 22.25 -15.16
N LEU A 48 8.94 22.56 -16.28
CA LEU A 48 9.92 21.72 -16.96
C LEU A 48 11.30 22.39 -16.82
N PRO A 49 12.34 21.72 -16.28
CA PRO A 49 12.37 20.32 -15.82
C PRO A 49 11.62 20.12 -14.49
N PRO A 50 11.05 18.92 -14.24
CA PRO A 50 10.34 18.62 -12.99
C PRO A 50 11.30 18.69 -11.79
N GLN A 51 10.92 19.47 -10.79
CA GLN A 51 11.74 19.63 -9.58
C GLN A 51 11.48 18.47 -8.62
N TRP A 52 12.52 17.74 -8.22
CA TRP A 52 12.39 16.63 -7.26
C TRP A 52 12.25 17.11 -5.81
N TRP A 53 12.77 18.30 -5.50
CA TRP A 53 12.68 18.95 -4.20
C TRP A 53 11.75 20.16 -4.27
N PRO A 54 10.84 20.37 -3.31
CA PRO A 54 9.92 21.51 -3.34
C PRO A 54 10.67 22.83 -3.06
N GLN A 55 10.65 23.76 -4.02
CA GLN A 55 11.22 25.10 -3.89
C GLN A 55 10.26 26.15 -4.50
N PRO A 56 9.53 26.94 -3.69
CA PRO A 56 9.48 26.96 -2.23
C PRO A 56 8.69 25.79 -1.62
N LEU A 57 8.97 25.45 -0.37
CA LEU A 57 8.14 24.54 0.43
C LEU A 57 6.84 25.25 0.83
N THR A 58 5.69 24.75 0.39
CA THR A 58 4.37 25.31 0.74
C THR A 58 3.49 24.31 1.48
N PHE A 59 2.65 24.84 2.37
CA PHE A 59 1.59 24.09 3.09
C PHE A 59 0.19 24.54 2.68
N GLU A 60 0.09 25.32 1.60
CA GLU A 60 -1.16 25.91 1.14
C GLU A 60 -2.21 24.84 0.80
N HIS A 61 -1.82 23.77 0.09
CA HIS A 61 -2.73 22.67 -0.24
C HIS A 61 -3.29 21.98 1.00
N TYR A 62 -2.48 21.79 2.05
CA TYR A 62 -2.96 21.22 3.31
C TYR A 62 -3.97 22.16 3.99
N ARG A 63 -3.69 23.47 4.05
CA ARG A 63 -4.63 24.45 4.60
C ARG A 63 -5.94 24.50 3.82
N ALA A 64 -5.87 24.41 2.48
CA ALA A 64 -7.06 24.38 1.63
C ALA A 64 -7.90 23.11 1.90
N VAL A 65 -7.28 21.93 1.98
CA VAL A 65 -7.98 20.67 2.26
C VAL A 65 -8.70 20.69 3.61
N PHE A 66 -8.06 21.20 4.66
CA PHE A 66 -8.66 21.24 5.99
C PHE A 66 -9.60 22.43 6.24
N GLY A 67 -9.43 23.54 5.50
CA GLY A 67 -10.18 24.77 5.72
C GLY A 67 -11.30 25.04 4.70
N GLN A 68 -11.17 24.57 3.46
CA GLN A 68 -12.12 24.84 2.38
C GLN A 68 -12.98 23.63 2.01
N PHE A 69 -12.45 22.42 2.18
CA PHE A 69 -13.17 21.19 1.87
C PHE A 69 -13.69 20.50 3.14
N PRO A 70 -14.86 19.82 3.08
CA PRO A 70 -15.34 18.99 4.18
C PRO A 70 -14.57 17.66 4.23
N PHE A 71 -13.24 17.72 4.33
CA PHE A 71 -12.32 16.58 4.25
C PHE A 71 -12.69 15.48 5.25
N PHE A 72 -12.96 15.83 6.50
CA PHE A 72 -13.35 14.86 7.53
C PHE A 72 -14.66 14.13 7.21
N ARG A 73 -15.60 14.80 6.56
CA ARG A 73 -16.85 14.16 6.12
C ARG A 73 -16.57 13.14 5.03
N TYR A 74 -15.70 13.43 4.06
CA TYR A 74 -15.29 12.46 3.05
C TYR A 74 -14.53 11.27 3.65
N LEU A 75 -13.66 11.54 4.61
CA LEU A 75 -12.92 10.51 5.35
C LEU A 75 -13.88 9.57 6.09
N VAL A 76 -14.81 10.12 6.88
CA VAL A 76 -15.79 9.32 7.64
C VAL A 76 -16.71 8.54 6.73
N ASN A 77 -17.23 9.15 5.66
CA ASN A 77 -18.05 8.45 4.68
C ASN A 77 -17.32 7.24 4.09
N THR A 78 -16.05 7.42 3.70
CA THR A 78 -15.24 6.34 3.14
C THR A 78 -14.96 5.26 4.18
N MET A 79 -14.62 5.63 5.41
CA MET A 79 -14.42 4.68 6.50
C MET A 79 -15.67 3.86 6.79
N ILE A 80 -16.85 4.47 6.78
CA ILE A 80 -18.12 3.76 6.98
C ILE A 80 -18.35 2.76 5.84
N ILE A 81 -18.18 3.18 4.58
CA ILE A 81 -18.41 2.32 3.41
C ILE A 81 -17.41 1.14 3.40
N VAL A 82 -16.13 1.42 3.58
CA VAL A 82 -15.07 0.40 3.58
C VAL A 82 -15.23 -0.53 4.79
N GLY A 83 -15.54 0.02 5.98
CA GLY A 83 -15.78 -0.79 7.17
C GLY A 83 -16.97 -1.72 7.01
N ALA A 84 -18.10 -1.21 6.54
CA ALA A 84 -19.31 -1.99 6.32
C ALA A 84 -19.11 -3.08 5.25
N SER A 85 -18.48 -2.74 4.12
CA SER A 85 -18.20 -3.71 3.04
C SER A 85 -17.18 -4.77 3.46
N THR A 86 -16.15 -4.40 4.22
CA THR A 86 -15.16 -5.35 4.75
C THR A 86 -15.81 -6.32 5.73
N LEU A 87 -16.64 -5.83 6.66
CA LEU A 87 -17.38 -6.68 7.60
C LEU A 87 -18.36 -7.61 6.89
N GLY A 88 -19.13 -7.09 5.93
CA GLY A 88 -20.04 -7.89 5.11
C GLY A 88 -19.28 -8.99 4.36
N THR A 89 -18.19 -8.63 3.70
CA THR A 89 -17.32 -9.58 2.98
C THR A 89 -16.75 -10.63 3.93
N LEU A 90 -16.25 -10.23 5.10
CA LEU A 90 -15.67 -11.15 6.06
C LEU A 90 -16.68 -12.18 6.55
N VAL A 91 -17.92 -11.75 6.87
CA VAL A 91 -19.00 -12.65 7.27
C VAL A 91 -19.36 -13.58 6.14
N SER A 92 -19.59 -13.06 4.93
CA SER A 92 -19.96 -13.87 3.77
C SER A 92 -18.88 -14.89 3.39
N CYS A 93 -17.61 -14.47 3.32
CA CYS A 93 -16.49 -15.35 3.02
C CYS A 93 -16.28 -16.40 4.11
N SER A 94 -16.44 -16.03 5.39
CA SER A 94 -16.33 -16.98 6.50
C SER A 94 -17.43 -18.05 6.45
N MET A 95 -18.67 -17.65 6.18
CA MET A 95 -19.80 -18.58 6.02
C MET A 95 -19.60 -19.51 4.82
N ALA A 96 -19.16 -18.98 3.67
CA ALA A 96 -18.85 -19.78 2.49
C ALA A 96 -17.72 -20.78 2.78
N ALA A 97 -16.62 -20.32 3.39
CA ALA A 97 -15.49 -21.17 3.76
C ALA A 97 -15.91 -22.27 4.76
N TYR A 98 -16.82 -21.98 5.69
CA TYR A 98 -17.37 -22.98 6.61
C TYR A 98 -18.19 -24.04 5.87
N ALA A 99 -19.08 -23.62 4.95
CA ALA A 99 -19.86 -24.55 4.14
C ALA A 99 -18.96 -25.48 3.30
N PHE A 100 -17.89 -24.95 2.70
CA PHE A 100 -16.93 -25.74 1.94
C PHE A 100 -16.09 -26.69 2.80
N SER A 101 -15.68 -26.28 4.01
CA SER A 101 -14.73 -27.04 4.83
C SER A 101 -15.36 -28.02 5.82
N ARG A 102 -16.61 -27.78 6.27
CA ARG A 102 -17.25 -28.56 7.34
C ARG A 102 -18.55 -29.22 6.96
N LEU A 103 -19.28 -28.71 5.97
CA LEU A 103 -20.56 -29.29 5.57
C LEU A 103 -20.36 -30.45 4.59
N HIS A 104 -21.10 -31.54 4.78
CA HIS A 104 -21.06 -32.70 3.89
C HIS A 104 -22.23 -32.61 2.89
N TRP A 105 -21.93 -32.20 1.67
CA TRP A 105 -22.88 -32.04 0.56
C TRP A 105 -22.37 -32.79 -0.68
N PRO A 106 -23.28 -33.37 -1.49
CA PRO A 106 -22.90 -34.06 -2.71
C PRO A 106 -22.18 -33.11 -3.67
N ASP A 107 -21.16 -33.60 -4.37
CA ASP A 107 -20.33 -32.87 -5.35
C ASP A 107 -19.41 -31.75 -4.82
N ARG A 108 -19.18 -31.67 -3.50
CA ARG A 108 -18.27 -30.68 -2.86
C ARG A 108 -16.86 -30.60 -3.46
N ALA A 109 -16.33 -31.70 -4.02
CA ALA A 109 -14.99 -31.76 -4.59
C ALA A 109 -14.87 -31.03 -5.94
N LEU A 110 -15.95 -30.95 -6.73
CA LEU A 110 -15.99 -30.20 -7.98
C LEU A 110 -15.89 -28.70 -7.73
N PHE A 111 -16.64 -28.19 -6.74
CA PHE A 111 -16.61 -26.77 -6.39
C PHE A 111 -15.31 -26.36 -5.67
N PHE A 112 -14.71 -27.26 -4.88
CA PHE A 112 -13.43 -26.98 -4.23
C PHE A 112 -12.24 -26.96 -5.21
N GLY A 113 -12.33 -27.65 -6.34
CA GLY A 113 -11.29 -27.64 -7.38
C GLY A 113 -11.44 -26.53 -8.43
N LEU A 114 -12.58 -25.83 -8.45
CA LEU A 114 -12.89 -24.76 -9.41
C LEU A 114 -12.65 -23.36 -8.83
N VAL A 115 -12.63 -23.23 -7.51
CA VAL A 115 -12.12 -22.07 -6.75
C VAL A 115 -10.61 -22.17 -6.65
#